data_AF-A0A7S3JMY1-F1
#
_entry.id   AF-A0A7S3JMY1-F1
#
_cell.length_a   1.000
_cell.length_b   1.000
_cell.length_c   1.000
_cell.angle_alpha   90.00
_cell.angle_beta   90.00
_cell.angle_gamma   90.00
#
_symmetry.space_group_name_H-M   'P 1'
#
loop_
_entity.id
_entity.type
_entity.pdbx_description
1 polymer ?
#
loop_
_entity_poly.entity_id
_entity_poly.type
_entity_poly.pdbx_seq_one_letter_code
_entity_poly.pdbx_strand_id
1 'polypeptide(L)'
;IRILKAPEIMSRIAQKITLSHKTNLVLQAIFALISLLHFEACVIRTSHTILRHKRRNLEITTFLSTPFRLYRGKFKQGNFALYIDSLDWAVQTLLGQSMYTNTTEAVLSIFNNLLGLLIVSFLIGEVANVLCNLDPARNEFHQTSD
;
A
#
# COMPACT_ATOMS: atom_id res chain seq x y z
N ILE A 1 -11.32 10.42 13.97
CA ILE A 1 -10.14 9.65 14.43
C ILE A 1 -10.63 8.35 15.07
N ARG A 2 -10.82 7.29 14.27
CA ARG A 2 -11.17 5.94 14.76
C ARG A 2 -9.97 4.98 14.76
N ILE A 3 -8.86 5.40 14.14
CA ILE A 3 -7.61 4.63 13.98
C ILE A 3 -6.90 4.39 15.33
N LEU A 4 -7.07 5.28 16.31
CA LEU A 4 -6.46 5.14 17.65
C LEU A 4 -7.01 3.96 18.47
N LYS A 5 -8.13 3.35 18.07
CA LYS A 5 -8.69 2.15 18.74
C LYS A 5 -8.09 0.84 18.24
N ALA A 6 -7.32 0.85 17.15
CA ALA A 6 -6.67 -0.33 16.59
C ALA A 6 -5.78 -1.11 17.60
N PRO A 7 -4.91 -0.46 18.41
CA PRO A 7 -4.09 -1.19 19.39
C PRO A 7 -4.93 -1.89 20.48
N GLU A 8 -6.06 -1.29 20.85
CA GLU A 8 -6.98 -1.82 21.86
C GLU A 8 -7.74 -3.06 21.38
N ILE A 9 -7.99 -3.17 20.07
CA ILE A 9 -8.61 -4.34 19.45
C ILE A 9 -7.58 -5.46 19.30
N MET A 10 -6.35 -5.10 18.93
CA MET A 10 -5.25 -6.07 18.77
C MET A 10 -4.92 -6.78 20.08
N SER A 11 -4.93 -6.06 21.21
CA SER A 11 -4.67 -6.65 22.52
C SER A 11 -5.76 -7.65 22.96
N ARG A 12 -7.03 -7.37 22.61
CA ARG A 12 -8.17 -8.26 22.91
C ARG A 12 -8.17 -9.53 22.06
N ILE A 13 -7.66 -9.46 20.83
CA ILE A 13 -7.53 -10.65 19.96
C ILE A 13 -6.37 -11.53 20.42
N ALA A 14 -5.25 -10.93 20.85
CA ALA A 14 -4.10 -11.66 21.39
C ALA A 14 -4.43 -12.47 22.66
N GLN A 15 -5.42 -12.03 23.45
CA GLN A 15 -5.89 -12.78 24.63
C GLN A 15 -6.76 -14.01 24.30
N LYS A 16 -7.38 -14.06 23.11
CA LYS A 16 -8.32 -15.13 22.73
C LYS A 16 -7.76 -16.13 21.73
N ILE A 17 -6.68 -15.78 21.03
CA ILE A 17 -6.05 -16.64 20.03
C ILE A 17 -4.57 -16.73 20.37
N THR A 18 -4.10 -17.92 20.72
CA THR A 18 -2.67 -18.22 20.87
C THR A 18 -2.02 -18.25 19.48
N LEU A 19 -1.88 -17.10 18.86
CA LEU A 19 -1.10 -16.93 17.62
C LEU A 19 0.38 -16.88 17.97
N SER A 20 1.21 -17.54 17.16
CA SER A 20 2.66 -17.39 17.24
C SER A 20 3.03 -15.90 17.07
N HIS A 21 3.95 -15.41 17.90
CA HIS A 21 4.40 -14.01 17.89
C HIS A 21 4.81 -13.55 16.47
N LYS A 22 5.46 -14.45 15.72
CA LYS A 22 5.85 -14.26 14.32
C LYS A 22 4.64 -14.00 13.40
N THR A 23 3.58 -14.79 13.56
CA THR A 23 2.34 -14.64 12.77
C THR A 23 1.62 -13.33 13.07
N ASN A 24 1.65 -12.88 14.33
CA ASN A 24 1.05 -11.60 14.73
C ASN A 24 1.79 -10.41 14.09
N LEU A 25 3.12 -10.42 14.07
CA LEU A 25 3.92 -9.38 13.39
C LEU A 25 3.61 -9.29 11.90
N VAL A 26 3.55 -10.44 11.21
CA VAL A 26 3.21 -10.48 9.78
C VAL A 26 1.79 -9.95 9.52
N LEU A 27 0.81 -10.34 10.33
CA LEU A 27 -0.57 -9.84 10.22
C LEU A 27 -0.66 -8.33 10.44
N GLN A 28 0.07 -7.80 11.42
CA GLN A 28 0.16 -6.37 11.67
C GLN A 28 0.75 -5.63 10.48
N ALA A 29 1.82 -6.16 9.88
CA ALA A 29 2.45 -5.56 8.71
C ALA A 29 1.52 -5.58 7.48
N ILE A 30 0.79 -6.68 7.23
CA ILE A 30 -0.23 -6.76 6.16
C ILE A 30 -1.33 -5.73 6.38
N PHE A 31 -1.84 -5.61 7.61
CA PHE A 31 -2.90 -4.64 7.91
C PHE A 31 -2.43 -3.19 7.76
N ALA A 32 -1.21 -2.89 8.19
CA ALA A 32 -0.58 -1.59 8.00
C ALA A 32 -0.41 -1.26 6.50
N LEU A 33 0.04 -2.24 5.70
CA LEU A 33 0.19 -2.11 4.25
C LEU A 33 -1.14 -1.81 3.54
N ILE A 34 -2.20 -2.56 3.86
CA ILE A 34 -3.55 -2.33 3.29
C ILE A 34 -4.06 -0.94 3.68
N SER A 35 -3.87 -0.55 4.94
CA SER A 35 -4.30 0.77 5.44
C SER A 35 -3.58 1.90 4.72
N LEU A 36 -2.28 1.73 4.46
CA LEU A 36 -1.47 2.69 3.72
C LEU A 36 -1.94 2.80 2.26
N LEU A 37 -2.08 1.68 1.55
CA LEU A 37 -2.57 1.66 0.18
C LEU A 37 -3.94 2.34 0.04
N HIS A 38 -4.85 2.08 0.98
CA HIS A 38 -6.15 2.75 1.02
C HIS A 38 -6.02 4.26 1.23
N PHE A 39 -5.15 4.68 2.15
CA PHE A 39 -4.90 6.09 2.42
C PHE A 39 -4.33 6.81 1.19
N GLU A 40 -3.34 6.23 0.53
CA GLU A 40 -2.72 6.77 -0.68
C GLU A 40 -3.73 6.88 -1.84
N ALA A 41 -4.53 5.83 -2.07
CA ALA A 41 -5.60 5.84 -3.06
C ALA A 41 -6.63 6.97 -2.80
N CYS A 42 -6.99 7.20 -1.54
CA CYS A 42 -7.89 8.28 -1.15
C CYS A 42 -7.25 9.67 -1.33
N VAL A 43 -5.95 9.82 -1.01
CA VAL A 43 -5.22 11.09 -1.16
C VAL A 43 -5.07 11.47 -2.64
N ILE A 44 -4.68 10.54 -3.51
CA ILE A 44 -4.54 10.83 -4.95
C ILE A 44 -5.91 11.15 -5.58
N ARG A 45 -6.97 10.45 -5.17
CA ARG A 45 -8.33 10.75 -5.61
C ARG A 45 -8.77 12.15 -5.18
N THR A 46 -8.47 12.54 -3.94
CA THR A 46 -8.79 13.88 -3.43
C THR A 46 -8.02 14.95 -4.19
N SER A 47 -6.72 14.75 -4.38
CA SER A 47 -5.86 15.63 -5.20
C SER A 47 -6.47 15.84 -6.59
N HIS A 48 -6.89 14.75 -7.25
CA HIS A 48 -7.54 14.80 -8.56
C HIS A 48 -8.85 15.62 -8.55
N THR A 49 -9.71 15.43 -7.54
CA THR A 49 -10.96 16.20 -7.43
C THR A 49 -10.73 17.69 -7.22
N ILE A 50 -9.74 18.07 -6.41
CA ILE A 50 -9.37 19.47 -6.15
C ILE A 50 -8.82 20.13 -7.41
N LEU A 51 -7.90 19.44 -8.12
CA LEU A 51 -7.34 19.90 -9.39
C LEU A 51 -8.44 20.12 -10.44
N ARG A 52 -9.34 19.14 -10.60
CA ARG A 52 -10.49 19.24 -11.52
C ARG A 52 -11.41 20.40 -11.18
N HIS A 53 -11.63 20.68 -9.89
CA HIS A 53 -12.47 21.80 -9.47
C HIS A 53 -11.83 23.16 -9.76
N LYS A 54 -10.52 23.29 -9.53
CA LYS A 54 -9.76 24.55 -9.69
C LYS A 54 -9.53 24.95 -11.15
N ARG A 55 -9.46 23.99 -12.07
CA ARG A 55 -9.19 24.23 -13.51
C ARG A 55 -10.28 23.63 -14.40
N ARG A 56 -11.52 24.14 -14.28
CA ARG A 56 -12.67 23.65 -15.08
C ARG A 56 -12.51 23.78 -16.61
N ASN A 57 -11.57 24.60 -17.08
CA ASN A 57 -11.40 24.93 -18.52
C ASN A 57 -9.98 24.66 -19.07
N LEU A 58 -9.04 24.13 -18.29
CA LEU A 58 -7.76 23.66 -18.83
C LEU A 58 -7.78 22.15 -18.89
N GLU A 59 -7.29 21.59 -19.99
CA GLU A 59 -7.01 20.16 -20.11
C GLU A 59 -5.97 19.75 -19.06
N ILE A 60 -6.45 19.33 -17.88
CA ILE A 60 -5.57 18.74 -16.88
C ILE A 60 -5.21 17.34 -17.39
N THR A 61 -3.93 17.14 -17.66
CA THR A 61 -3.31 15.81 -17.75
C THR A 61 -2.96 15.41 -16.33
N THR A 62 -3.81 14.58 -15.73
CA THR A 62 -3.55 13.81 -14.51
C THR A 62 -3.43 12.33 -14.88
N PHE A 63 -2.70 11.54 -14.09
CA PHE A 63 -2.58 10.09 -14.30
C PHE A 63 -3.96 9.43 -14.47
N LEU A 64 -4.91 9.80 -13.60
CA LEU A 64 -6.28 9.29 -13.64
C LEU A 64 -7.13 9.86 -14.80
N SER A 65 -6.77 11.00 -15.40
CA SER A 65 -7.55 11.57 -16.52
C SER A 65 -7.29 10.88 -17.86
N THR A 66 -6.09 10.32 -18.06
CA THR A 66 -5.68 9.68 -19.32
C THR A 66 -6.54 8.44 -19.63
N PRO A 67 -6.71 7.47 -18.71
CA PRO A 67 -7.66 6.38 -18.91
C PRO A 67 -9.11 6.89 -18.88
N PHE A 68 -9.44 7.86 -18.02
CA PHE A 68 -10.80 8.42 -17.96
C PHE A 68 -11.26 9.02 -19.29
N ARG A 69 -10.38 9.68 -20.07
CA ARG A 69 -10.70 10.20 -21.41
C ARG A 69 -10.85 9.08 -22.44
N LEU A 70 -9.95 8.09 -22.42
CA LEU A 70 -9.98 6.95 -23.34
C LEU A 70 -11.23 6.06 -23.16
N TYR A 71 -11.67 5.87 -21.92
CA TYR A 71 -12.80 4.99 -21.59
C TYR A 71 -14.15 5.73 -21.43
N ARG A 72 -14.16 7.07 -21.47
CA ARG A 72 -15.36 7.93 -21.35
C ARG A 72 -16.48 7.59 -22.33
N GLY A 73 -16.13 7.02 -23.48
CA GLY A 73 -17.08 6.69 -24.55
C GLY A 73 -17.80 5.35 -24.37
N LYS A 74 -17.31 4.44 -23.52
CA LYS A 74 -17.84 3.05 -23.46
C LYS A 74 -18.51 2.65 -22.15
N PHE A 75 -18.13 3.25 -21.02
CA PHE A 75 -18.77 2.95 -19.73
C PHE A 75 -18.90 4.21 -18.87
N LYS A 76 -20.07 4.42 -18.26
CA LYS A 76 -20.22 5.32 -17.10
C LYS A 76 -19.40 4.70 -15.95
N GLN A 77 -18.10 4.98 -15.89
CA GLN A 77 -17.26 4.48 -14.80
C GLN A 77 -17.81 4.99 -13.46
N GLY A 78 -18.32 4.06 -12.65
CA GLY A 78 -18.83 4.35 -11.32
C GLY A 78 -17.70 4.76 -10.37
N ASN A 79 -18.07 5.29 -9.20
CA ASN A 79 -17.10 5.70 -8.17
C ASN A 79 -16.13 4.59 -7.77
N PHE A 80 -16.57 3.33 -7.86
CA PHE A 80 -15.78 2.13 -7.58
C PHE A 80 -14.65 1.91 -8.59
N ALA A 81 -14.91 2.06 -9.89
CA ALA A 81 -13.87 1.91 -10.92
C ALA A 81 -12.73 2.92 -10.71
N LEU A 82 -13.08 4.18 -10.45
CA LEU A 82 -12.12 5.23 -10.12
C LEU A 82 -11.35 4.97 -8.82
N TYR A 83 -11.93 4.20 -7.88
CA TYR A 83 -11.24 3.79 -6.66
C TYR A 83 -10.22 2.69 -6.95
N ILE A 84 -10.59 1.69 -7.75
CA ILE A 84 -9.66 0.64 -8.18
C ILE A 84 -8.48 1.23 -8.96
N ASP A 85 -8.72 2.15 -9.89
CA ASP A 85 -7.64 2.82 -10.64
C ASP A 85 -6.71 3.62 -9.71
N SER A 86 -7.24 4.28 -8.69
CA SER A 86 -6.41 4.98 -7.69
C SER A 86 -5.63 4.03 -6.79
N LEU A 87 -6.14 2.82 -6.56
CA LEU A 87 -5.48 1.80 -5.75
C LEU A 87 -4.36 1.11 -6.54
N ASP A 88 -4.58 0.88 -7.84
CA ASP A 88 -3.54 0.43 -8.77
C ASP A 88 -2.38 1.43 -8.83
N TRP A 89 -2.66 2.74 -8.95
CA TRP A 89 -1.63 3.78 -8.87
C TRP A 89 -0.87 3.75 -7.53
N ALA A 90 -1.57 3.58 -6.41
CA ALA A 90 -0.94 3.50 -5.09
C ALA A 90 -0.01 2.29 -5.00
N VAL A 91 -0.43 1.12 -5.49
CA VAL A 91 0.41 -0.09 -5.52
C VAL A 91 1.65 0.11 -6.39
N GLN A 92 1.49 0.65 -7.60
CA GLN A 92 2.61 0.90 -8.51
C GLN A 92 3.62 1.86 -7.90
N THR A 93 3.15 2.98 -7.32
CA THR A 93 4.04 3.96 -6.66
C THR A 93 4.69 3.40 -5.41
N LEU A 94 3.99 2.60 -4.60
CA LEU A 94 4.61 1.94 -3.45
C LEU A 94 5.74 0.97 -3.87
N LEU A 95 5.63 0.35 -5.05
CA LEU A 95 6.65 -0.54 -5.61
C LEU A 95 7.75 0.20 -6.40
N GLY A 96 7.75 1.54 -6.41
CA GLY A 96 8.76 2.34 -7.09
C GLY A 96 8.42 2.71 -8.54
N GLN A 97 7.28 2.26 -9.07
CA GLN A 97 6.80 2.63 -10.40
C GLN A 97 6.02 3.94 -10.33
N SER A 98 6.72 5.04 -10.60
CA SER A 98 6.15 6.37 -10.54
C SER A 98 5.71 6.87 -11.91
N MET A 99 4.40 7.00 -12.09
CA MET A 99 3.81 7.69 -13.24
C MET A 99 3.05 8.92 -12.75
N TYR A 100 3.57 10.09 -13.07
CA TYR A 100 2.99 11.38 -12.71
C TYR A 100 2.96 12.29 -13.92
N THR A 101 1.96 13.16 -13.95
CA THR A 101 1.77 14.15 -15.03
C THR A 101 1.69 15.58 -14.50
N ASN A 102 1.49 15.73 -13.19
CA ASN A 102 1.44 17.01 -12.50
C ASN A 102 2.40 17.03 -11.29
N THR A 103 2.89 18.20 -10.91
CA THR A 103 3.83 18.39 -9.78
C THR A 103 3.29 17.84 -8.47
N THR A 104 1.98 17.96 -8.21
CA THR A 104 1.36 17.38 -7.01
C THR A 104 1.43 15.86 -7.01
N GLU A 105 1.20 15.22 -8.16
CA GLU A 105 1.34 13.77 -8.31
C GLU A 105 2.81 13.36 -8.16
N ALA A 106 3.74 14.14 -8.71
CA ALA A 106 5.18 13.88 -8.60
C ALA A 106 5.66 13.86 -7.15
N VAL A 107 5.26 14.86 -6.35
CA VAL A 107 5.61 14.96 -4.93
C VAL A 107 5.03 13.78 -4.14
N LEU A 108 3.77 13.42 -4.37
CA LEU A 108 3.14 12.25 -3.74
C LEU A 108 3.84 10.96 -4.15
N SER A 109 4.20 10.81 -5.42
CA SER A 109 4.89 9.63 -5.96
C SER A 109 6.27 9.44 -5.33
N ILE A 110 7.05 10.51 -5.17
CA ILE A 110 8.35 10.46 -4.50
C ILE A 110 8.20 10.03 -3.04
N PHE A 111 7.22 10.61 -2.33
CA PHE A 111 6.96 10.26 -0.94
C PHE A 111 6.55 8.79 -0.80
N ASN A 112 5.63 8.31 -1.64
CA ASN A 112 5.16 6.93 -1.62
C ASN A 112 6.26 5.93 -1.99
N ASN A 113 7.11 6.24 -2.98
CA ASN A 113 8.27 5.39 -3.29
C ASN A 113 9.20 5.24 -2.08
N LEU A 114 9.52 6.35 -1.39
CA LEU A 114 10.40 6.32 -0.22
C LEU A 114 9.78 5.50 0.92
N LEU A 115 8.48 5.67 1.15
CA LEU A 115 7.76 4.92 2.16
C LEU A 115 7.67 3.43 1.80
N GLY A 116 7.44 3.12 0.53
CA GLY A 116 7.42 1.76 0.00
C GLY A 116 8.76 1.06 0.17
N LEU A 117 9.87 1.73 -0.13
CA LEU A 117 11.22 1.21 0.12
C LEU A 117 11.41 0.82 1.58
N LEU A 118 11.04 1.71 2.53
CA LEU A 118 11.17 1.42 3.96
C LEU A 118 10.33 0.21 4.40
N ILE A 119 9.09 0.11 3.93
CA ILE A 119 8.17 -0.97 4.29
C ILE A 119 8.62 -2.30 3.68
N VAL A 120 9.01 -2.31 2.40
CA VAL A 120 9.50 -3.52 1.73
C VAL A 120 10.79 -4.00 2.39
N SER A 121 11.73 -3.12 2.71
CA SER A 121 12.95 -3.47 3.45
C SER A 121 12.64 -4.08 4.82
N PHE A 122 11.69 -3.50 5.57
CA PHE A 122 11.25 -4.05 6.86
C PHE A 122 10.62 -5.44 6.70
N LEU A 123 9.72 -5.62 5.74
CA LEU A 123 9.06 -6.90 5.47
C LEU A 123 10.07 -7.98 5.09
N ILE A 124 11.05 -7.67 4.24
CA ILE A 124 12.13 -8.62 3.87
C ILE A 124 12.93 -9.02 5.10
N GLY A 125 13.26 -8.06 5.98
CA GLY A 125 13.96 -8.33 7.24
C GLY A 125 13.19 -9.29 8.16
N GLU A 126 11.89 -9.04 8.34
CA GLU A 126 11.02 -9.92 9.14
C GLU A 126 10.87 -11.30 8.52
N VAL A 127 10.69 -11.41 7.20
CA VAL A 127 10.61 -12.70 6.50
C VAL A 127 11.92 -13.47 6.64
N ALA A 128 13.07 -12.82 6.46
CA ALA A 128 14.38 -13.45 6.66
C ALA A 128 14.56 -13.95 8.09
N ASN A 129 14.17 -13.14 9.08
CA ASN A 129 14.21 -13.52 10.49
C ASN A 129 13.31 -14.73 10.79
N VAL A 130 12.11 -14.79 10.19
CA VAL A 130 11.21 -15.93 10.32
C VAL A 130 11.80 -17.18 9.67
N LEU A 131 12.40 -17.07 8.47
CA LEU A 131 13.03 -18.17 7.74
C LEU A 131 14.25 -18.74 8.48
N CYS A 132 15.16 -17.88 8.97
CA CYS A 132 16.32 -18.33 9.75
C CYS A 132 15.91 -19.07 11.03
N ASN A 133 14.78 -18.69 11.62
CA ASN A 133 14.28 -19.27 12.87
C ASN A 133 13.18 -20.33 12.66
N LEU A 134 12.91 -20.74 11.41
CA LEU A 134 11.87 -21.75 11.10
C LEU A 134 12.41 -23.17 11.21
N ASP A 135 13.71 -23.37 11.00
CA ASP A 135 14.28 -24.72 11.02
C ASP A 135 15.73 -24.79 11.55
N PRO A 136 16.01 -24.27 12.77
CA PRO A 136 17.36 -24.31 13.33
C PRO A 136 17.86 -25.76 13.49
N ALA A 137 16.98 -26.70 13.85
CA ALA A 137 17.31 -28.10 14.08
C ALA A 137 17.72 -28.84 12.79
N ARG A 138 17.03 -28.60 11.67
CA ARG A 138 17.43 -29.18 10.37
C ARG A 138 18.72 -28.55 9.84
N ASN A 139 18.92 -27.26 10.05
CA ASN A 139 20.13 -26.57 9.61
C ASN A 139 21.37 -27.06 10.37
N GLU A 140 21.24 -27.26 11.68
CA GLU A 140 22.29 -27.84 12.53
C GLU A 140 22.57 -29.30 12.15
N PHE A 141 21.52 -30.09 11.87
CA PHE A 141 21.69 -31.47 11.41
C PHE A 141 22.49 -31.55 10.11
N HIS A 142 22.15 -30.74 9.09
CA HIS A 142 22.92 -30.66 7.84
C HIS A 142 24.36 -30.19 8.04
N GLN A 143 24.60 -29.22 8.92
CA GLN A 143 25.96 -28.75 9.22
C GLN A 143 26.84 -29.77 9.94
N THR A 144 26.24 -30.72 10.66
CA THR A 144 26.97 -31.80 11.37
C THR A 144 27.12 -33.09 10.56
N SER A 145 26.33 -33.26 9.49
CA SER A 145 26.34 -34.46 8.66
C SER A 145 27.20 -34.36 7.39
N ASP A 146 27.61 -33.14 7.02
CA ASP A 146 28.62 -32.86 5.97
C ASP A 146 30.02 -32.70 6.61
#